data_AF-A0A947VXX8-F1
#
_entry.id   AF-A0A947VXX8-F1
#
_cell.length_a   1.000
_cell.length_b   1.000
_cell.length_c   1.000
_cell.angle_alpha   90.00
_cell.angle_beta   90.00
_cell.angle_gamma   90.00
#
_symmetry.space_group_name_H-M   'P 1'
#
loop_
_entity.id
_entity.type
_entity.pdbx_description
1 polymer ?
#
loop_
_entity_poly.entity_id
_entity_poly.type
_entity_poly.pdbx_seq_one_letter_code
_entity_poly.pdbx_strand_id
1 'polypeptide(L)'
;MKKNNFFILTSLGLLLLPIASCKKPVIEEPTIQESEPLSAVDAEIPDIFEGLSDEEIDTYYEDKSKEQEELFSNAVIHYDESMCDQLEGETMQTFCLRNVITTKAIAMNDINICNEHKSESDAEDCEELYSQAHETPPEVEDISTKEEVIF
;
A
#
# COMPACT_ATOMS: atom_id res chain seq x y z
N MET A 1 7.58 -35.25 40.47
CA MET A 1 6.94 -34.39 41.50
C MET A 1 7.48 -32.97 41.40
N LYS A 2 6.68 -32.02 40.88
CA LYS A 2 6.47 -30.64 41.36
C LYS A 2 5.75 -29.85 40.27
N LYS A 3 4.45 -29.64 40.48
CA LYS A 3 3.62 -28.67 39.75
C LYS A 3 3.85 -27.33 40.42
N ASN A 4 4.35 -26.34 39.69
CA ASN A 4 4.29 -24.95 40.13
C ASN A 4 3.24 -24.21 39.30
N ASN A 5 2.07 -24.05 39.90
CA ASN A 5 1.04 -23.13 39.47
C ASN A 5 1.49 -21.72 39.80
N PHE A 6 1.65 -20.85 38.81
CA PHE A 6 1.79 -19.42 39.02
C PHE A 6 0.63 -18.72 38.29
N PHE A 7 -0.40 -18.42 39.06
CA PHE A 7 -1.57 -17.64 38.64
C PHE A 7 -1.22 -16.16 38.81
N ILE A 8 -0.97 -15.44 37.71
CA ILE A 8 -0.85 -13.98 37.74
C ILE A 8 -2.21 -13.40 37.34
N LEU A 9 -2.92 -12.90 38.34
CA LEU A 9 -4.07 -12.01 38.21
C LEU A 9 -3.56 -10.60 37.91
N THR A 10 -3.42 -10.24 36.63
CA THR A 10 -3.21 -8.83 36.24
C THR A 10 -4.56 -8.17 36.02
N SER A 11 -4.80 -7.16 36.85
CA SER A 11 -5.99 -6.33 36.90
C SER A 11 -6.30 -5.68 35.56
N LEU A 12 -7.55 -5.84 35.14
CA LEU A 12 -8.17 -5.14 34.02
C LEU A 12 -8.34 -3.66 34.40
N GLY A 13 -7.29 -2.86 34.18
CA GLY A 13 -7.35 -1.40 34.27
C GLY A 13 -8.03 -0.84 33.03
N LEU A 14 -9.34 -0.57 33.15
CA LEU A 14 -10.14 0.05 32.10
C LEU A 14 -9.74 1.53 31.97
N LEU A 15 -8.80 1.82 31.07
CA LEU A 15 -8.41 3.18 30.70
C LEU A 15 -9.49 3.80 29.81
N LEU A 16 -10.22 4.77 30.38
CA LEU A 16 -11.11 5.65 29.64
C LEU A 16 -10.26 6.62 28.80
N LEU A 17 -10.16 6.36 27.49
CA LEU A 17 -9.52 7.28 26.55
C LEU A 17 -10.51 8.38 26.13
N PRO A 18 -10.14 9.67 26.23
CA PRO A 18 -10.93 10.76 25.69
C PRO A 18 -10.91 10.72 24.16
N ILE A 19 -12.10 10.71 23.56
CA ILE A 19 -12.33 10.88 22.12
C ILE A 19 -11.91 12.30 21.70
N ALA A 20 -10.66 12.43 21.24
CA ALA A 20 -10.18 13.64 20.61
C ALA A 20 -10.94 13.89 19.31
N SER A 21 -11.51 15.09 19.19
CA SER A 21 -12.25 15.57 18.03
C SER A 21 -11.27 15.83 16.87
N CYS A 22 -11.26 14.94 15.88
CA CYS A 22 -10.44 15.09 14.67
C CYS A 22 -10.96 16.26 13.84
N LYS A 23 -10.27 17.40 13.91
CA LYS A 23 -10.45 18.51 12.96
C LYS A 23 -9.81 18.09 11.64
N LYS A 24 -10.67 17.67 10.70
CA LYS A 24 -10.27 17.21 9.36
C LYS A 24 -9.44 18.30 8.67
N PRO A 25 -8.19 18.03 8.27
CA PRO A 25 -7.41 18.99 7.49
C PRO A 25 -8.12 19.23 6.16
N VAL A 26 -8.22 20.50 5.78
CA VAL A 26 -8.70 20.92 4.47
C VAL A 26 -7.57 20.59 3.49
N ILE A 27 -7.71 19.47 2.80
CA ILE A 27 -6.84 19.10 1.68
C ILE A 27 -7.31 19.96 0.51
N GLU A 28 -6.45 20.87 0.05
CA GLU A 28 -6.69 21.61 -1.18
C GLU A 28 -6.71 20.62 -2.34
N GLU A 29 -7.83 20.61 -3.06
CA GLU A 29 -8.10 19.68 -4.14
C GLU A 29 -7.06 19.89 -5.24
N PRO A 30 -6.23 18.88 -5.59
CA PRO A 30 -5.24 19.04 -6.64
C PRO A 30 -5.96 19.39 -7.93
N THR A 31 -5.56 20.51 -8.53
CA THR A 31 -6.08 20.96 -9.82
C THR A 31 -5.67 19.92 -10.87
N ILE A 32 -6.59 19.03 -11.20
CA ILE A 32 -6.41 18.02 -12.25
C ILE A 32 -6.25 18.78 -13.56
N GLN A 33 -5.05 18.75 -14.12
CA GLN A 33 -4.83 19.21 -15.48
C GLN A 33 -5.56 18.27 -16.43
N GLU A 34 -6.52 18.81 -17.17
CA GLU A 34 -7.28 18.15 -18.21
C GLU A 34 -6.29 17.62 -19.27
N SER A 35 -5.92 16.35 -19.16
CA SER A 35 -5.03 15.69 -20.12
C SER A 35 -5.73 15.61 -21.48
N GLU A 36 -5.01 16.01 -22.53
CA GLU A 36 -5.49 15.96 -23.91
C GLU A 36 -6.05 14.57 -24.26
N PRO A 37 -7.12 14.50 -25.07
CA PRO A 37 -7.74 13.24 -25.45
C PRO A 37 -6.71 12.36 -26.16
N LEU A 38 -6.37 11.23 -25.54
CA LEU A 38 -5.53 10.19 -26.14
C LEU A 38 -6.08 9.87 -27.53
N SER A 39 -5.32 10.21 -28.57
CA SER A 39 -5.67 9.80 -29.93
C SER A 39 -5.70 8.28 -29.96
N ALA A 40 -6.85 7.71 -30.32
CA ALA A 40 -7.09 6.28 -30.43
C ALA A 40 -5.90 5.60 -31.10
N VAL A 41 -5.13 4.86 -30.31
CA VAL A 41 -4.12 3.96 -30.82
C VAL A 41 -4.90 2.81 -31.43
N ASP A 42 -4.72 2.56 -32.73
CA ASP A 42 -5.26 1.40 -33.46
C ASP A 42 -4.64 0.10 -32.89
N ALA A 43 -5.00 -0.23 -31.64
CA ALA A 43 -4.68 -1.50 -31.03
C ALA A 43 -5.59 -2.54 -31.70
N GLU A 44 -4.99 -3.44 -32.47
CA GLU A 44 -5.68 -4.60 -33.04
C GLU A 44 -6.33 -5.38 -31.88
N ILE A 45 -7.65 -5.22 -31.74
CA ILE A 45 -8.42 -5.98 -30.76
C ILE A 45 -8.24 -7.45 -31.14
N PRO A 46 -7.75 -8.31 -30.22
CA PRO A 46 -7.54 -9.71 -30.55
C PRO A 46 -8.86 -10.34 -31.01
N ASP A 47 -8.80 -11.14 -32.09
CA ASP A 47 -9.89 -11.88 -32.76
C ASP A 47 -10.70 -12.84 -31.85
N ILE A 48 -10.48 -12.77 -30.53
CA ILE A 48 -11.11 -13.59 -29.50
C ILE A 48 -12.58 -13.19 -29.28
N PHE A 49 -13.01 -12.03 -29.77
CA PHE A 49 -14.36 -11.47 -29.52
C PHE A 49 -15.37 -11.67 -30.66
N GLU A 50 -15.11 -12.53 -31.65
CA GLU A 50 -16.13 -12.86 -32.65
C GLU A 50 -17.32 -13.60 -32.01
N GLY A 51 -18.39 -12.85 -31.74
CA GLY A 51 -19.70 -13.38 -31.34
C GLY A 51 -20.13 -13.12 -29.90
N LEU A 52 -19.38 -12.33 -29.13
CA LEU A 52 -19.81 -11.84 -27.82
C LEU A 52 -20.60 -10.54 -27.97
N SER A 53 -21.65 -10.37 -27.18
CA SER A 53 -22.39 -9.12 -27.10
C SER A 53 -21.63 -8.08 -26.29
N ASP A 54 -21.83 -6.78 -26.58
CA ASP A 54 -21.14 -5.67 -25.88
C ASP A 54 -21.23 -5.79 -24.33
N GLU A 55 -22.35 -6.30 -23.80
CA GLU A 55 -22.57 -6.50 -22.37
C GLU A 55 -21.72 -7.64 -21.77
N GLU A 56 -21.41 -8.68 -22.57
CA GLU A 56 -20.50 -9.76 -22.19
C GLU A 56 -19.02 -9.32 -22.22
N ILE A 57 -18.70 -8.32 -23.06
CA ILE A 57 -17.36 -7.73 -23.12
C ILE A 57 -17.07 -6.94 -21.85
N ASP A 58 -18.00 -6.08 -21.43
CA ASP A 58 -17.83 -5.24 -20.23
C ASP A 58 -17.64 -6.09 -18.97
N THR A 59 -18.47 -7.12 -18.80
CA THR A 59 -18.39 -8.04 -17.65
C THR A 59 -17.06 -8.81 -17.60
N TYR A 60 -16.53 -9.23 -18.76
CA TYR A 60 -15.23 -9.90 -18.84
C TYR A 60 -14.08 -8.98 -18.35
N TYR A 61 -14.06 -7.71 -18.77
CA TYR A 61 -13.02 -6.78 -18.34
C TYR A 61 -13.12 -6.45 -16.84
N GLU A 62 -14.32 -6.32 -16.29
CA GLU A 62 -14.51 -6.10 -14.86
C GLU A 62 -13.99 -7.26 -14.01
N ASP A 63 -14.31 -8.50 -14.39
CA ASP A 63 -13.89 -9.69 -13.63
C ASP A 63 -12.38 -9.89 -13.70
N LYS A 64 -11.79 -9.66 -14.89
CA LYS A 64 -10.34 -9.73 -15.08
C LYS A 64 -9.59 -8.68 -14.27
N SER A 65 -10.14 -7.47 -14.16
CA SER A 65 -9.57 -6.42 -13.33
C SER A 65 -9.53 -6.80 -11.85
N LYS A 66 -10.60 -7.43 -11.34
CA LYS A 66 -10.67 -7.89 -9.94
C LYS A 66 -9.66 -8.99 -9.65
N GLU A 67 -9.51 -9.95 -10.55
CA GLU A 67 -8.53 -11.05 -10.39
C GLU A 67 -7.10 -10.50 -10.28
N GLN A 68 -6.73 -9.52 -11.13
CA GLN A 68 -5.42 -8.89 -11.06
C GLN A 68 -5.21 -8.09 -9.77
N GLU A 69 -6.24 -7.36 -9.30
CA GLU A 69 -6.17 -6.63 -8.04
C GLU A 69 -5.97 -7.58 -6.85
N GLU A 70 -6.68 -8.71 -6.82
CA GLU A 70 -6.51 -9.73 -5.79
C GLU A 70 -5.11 -10.36 -5.82
N LEU A 71 -4.60 -10.71 -7.00
CA LEU A 71 -3.24 -11.23 -7.16
C LEU A 71 -2.19 -10.23 -6.68
N PHE A 72 -2.30 -8.97 -7.09
CA PHE A 72 -1.40 -7.90 -6.68
C PHE A 72 -1.42 -7.71 -5.15
N SER A 73 -2.60 -7.60 -4.57
CA SER A 73 -2.78 -7.41 -3.12
C SER A 73 -2.18 -8.57 -2.33
N ASN A 74 -2.45 -9.81 -2.75
CA ASN A 74 -1.90 -11.01 -2.11
C ASN A 74 -0.37 -11.07 -2.22
N ALA A 75 0.19 -10.73 -3.38
CA ALA A 75 1.63 -10.69 -3.58
C ALA A 75 2.31 -9.74 -2.57
N VAL A 76 1.76 -8.52 -2.42
CA VAL A 76 2.31 -7.51 -1.49
C VAL A 76 2.16 -7.92 -0.03
N ILE A 77 0.98 -8.41 0.37
CA ILE A 77 0.70 -8.81 1.77
C ILE A 77 1.58 -9.99 2.20
N HIS A 78 1.83 -10.93 1.30
CA HIS A 78 2.59 -12.15 1.59
C HIS A 78 4.07 -12.08 1.22
N TYR A 79 4.52 -10.95 0.66
CA TYR A 79 5.87 -10.78 0.12
C TYR A 79 6.25 -11.85 -0.92
N ASP A 80 5.28 -12.29 -1.72
CA ASP A 80 5.46 -13.36 -2.70
C ASP A 80 5.68 -12.79 -4.11
N GLU A 81 6.95 -12.67 -4.48
CA GLU A 81 7.40 -12.17 -5.79
C GLU A 81 6.89 -13.05 -6.94
N SER A 82 6.71 -14.35 -6.71
CA SER A 82 6.27 -15.29 -7.75
C SER A 82 4.80 -15.10 -8.15
N MET A 83 4.00 -14.44 -7.30
CA MET A 83 2.64 -14.05 -7.63
C MET A 83 2.60 -12.90 -8.66
N CYS A 84 3.64 -12.06 -8.72
CA CYS A 84 3.71 -10.98 -9.70
C CYS A 84 3.84 -11.50 -11.13
N ASP A 85 4.47 -12.67 -11.35
CA ASP A 85 4.60 -13.29 -12.68
C ASP A 85 3.24 -13.73 -13.26
N GLN A 86 2.19 -13.83 -12.43
CA GLN A 86 0.84 -14.21 -12.85
C GLN A 86 0.01 -13.03 -13.34
N LEU A 87 0.43 -11.79 -13.08
CA LEU A 87 -0.24 -10.59 -13.56
C LEU A 87 -0.02 -10.43 -15.07
N GLU A 88 -1.01 -9.91 -15.77
CA GLU A 88 -0.87 -9.67 -17.21
C GLU A 88 -0.22 -8.31 -17.49
N GLY A 89 0.71 -8.32 -18.43
CA GLY A 89 1.42 -7.12 -18.86
C GLY A 89 2.68 -6.85 -18.04
N GLU A 90 3.80 -6.71 -18.74
CA GLU A 90 5.13 -6.49 -18.14
C GLU A 90 5.17 -5.28 -17.19
N THR A 91 4.44 -4.21 -17.53
CA THR A 91 4.31 -3.02 -16.68
C THR A 91 3.70 -3.36 -15.33
N MET A 92 2.62 -4.14 -15.29
CA MET A 92 1.93 -4.52 -14.06
C MET A 92 2.77 -5.50 -13.23
N GLN A 93 3.46 -6.44 -13.89
CA GLN A 93 4.39 -7.36 -13.23
C GLN A 93 5.55 -6.60 -12.57
N THR A 94 6.16 -5.66 -13.28
CA THR A 94 7.26 -4.82 -12.77
C THR A 94 6.79 -3.97 -11.59
N PHE A 95 5.63 -3.34 -11.73
CA PHE A 95 5.03 -2.55 -10.66
C PHE A 95 4.71 -3.39 -9.41
N CYS A 96 4.16 -4.60 -9.58
CA CYS A 96 3.93 -5.56 -8.51
C CYS A 96 5.23 -5.92 -7.78
N LEU A 97 6.24 -6.37 -8.54
CA LEU A 97 7.52 -6.77 -7.97
C LEU A 97 8.14 -5.63 -7.16
N ARG A 98 8.03 -4.40 -7.67
CA ARG A 98 8.57 -3.24 -6.98
C ARG A 98 7.91 -3.00 -5.61
N ASN A 99 6.59 -3.09 -5.55
CA ASN A 99 5.84 -2.91 -4.30
C ASN A 99 6.12 -4.06 -3.32
N VAL A 100 6.22 -5.30 -3.80
CA VAL A 100 6.55 -6.48 -2.98
C VAL A 100 7.90 -6.30 -2.29
N ILE A 101 8.96 -5.98 -3.06
CA ILE A 101 10.33 -5.82 -2.53
C ILE A 101 10.38 -4.65 -1.53
N THR A 102 9.79 -3.50 -1.87
CA THR A 102 9.78 -2.33 -0.99
C THR A 102 9.06 -2.62 0.33
N THR A 103 7.87 -3.23 0.26
CA THR A 103 7.08 -3.54 1.46
C THR A 103 7.80 -4.59 2.33
N LYS A 104 8.43 -5.59 1.70
CA LYS A 104 9.26 -6.60 2.36
C LYS A 104 10.46 -5.96 3.07
N ALA A 105 11.17 -5.05 2.43
CA ALA A 105 12.28 -4.30 3.02
C ALA A 105 11.83 -3.54 4.27
N ILE A 106 10.73 -2.78 4.16
CA ILE A 106 10.16 -2.01 5.27
C ILE A 106 9.75 -2.92 6.42
N ALA A 107 8.97 -3.97 6.14
CA ALA A 107 8.44 -4.87 7.16
C ALA A 107 9.53 -5.66 7.89
N MET A 108 10.61 -6.02 7.19
CA MET A 108 11.76 -6.72 7.76
C MET A 108 12.78 -5.78 8.38
N ASN A 109 12.66 -4.46 8.18
CA ASN A 109 13.65 -3.45 8.58
C ASN A 109 15.06 -3.85 8.08
N ASP A 110 15.15 -4.25 6.81
CA ASP A 110 16.40 -4.58 6.13
C ASP A 110 16.47 -3.86 4.78
N ILE A 111 17.20 -2.73 4.78
CA ILE A 111 17.41 -1.92 3.58
C ILE A 111 18.14 -2.67 2.45
N ASN A 112 18.90 -3.72 2.77
CA ASN A 112 19.64 -4.45 1.72
C ASN A 112 18.70 -5.19 0.77
N ILE A 113 17.46 -5.45 1.19
CA ILE A 113 16.41 -6.05 0.35
C ILE A 113 16.11 -5.13 -0.85
N CYS A 114 16.28 -3.81 -0.75
CA CYS A 114 16.14 -2.91 -1.90
C CYS A 114 17.16 -3.20 -3.02
N ASN A 115 18.28 -3.87 -2.74
CA ASN A 115 19.21 -4.30 -3.79
C ASN A 115 18.70 -5.51 -4.61
N GLU A 116 17.56 -6.11 -4.23
CA GLU A 116 16.93 -7.19 -5.01
C GLU A 116 16.25 -6.65 -6.29
N HIS A 117 16.03 -5.33 -6.41
CA HIS A 117 15.55 -4.72 -7.64
C HIS A 117 16.54 -4.87 -8.79
N LYS A 118 16.02 -5.11 -10.00
CA LYS A 118 16.85 -5.21 -11.22
C LYS A 118 17.35 -3.85 -11.73
N SER A 119 16.61 -2.78 -11.45
CA SER A 119 16.89 -1.42 -11.89
C SER A 119 17.47 -0.61 -10.73
N GLU A 120 18.53 0.15 -11.00
CA GLU A 120 19.14 1.07 -10.02
C GLU A 120 18.12 2.13 -9.56
N SER A 121 17.32 2.67 -10.49
CA SER A 121 16.26 3.63 -10.15
C SER A 121 15.20 3.04 -9.22
N ASP A 122 14.84 1.77 -9.36
CA ASP A 122 13.86 1.15 -8.46
C ASP A 122 14.46 0.86 -7.07
N ALA A 123 15.75 0.54 -7.01
CA ALA A 123 16.47 0.37 -5.75
C ALA A 123 16.55 1.70 -4.98
N GLU A 124 16.91 2.80 -5.66
CA GLU A 124 16.93 4.15 -5.06
C GLU A 124 15.55 4.54 -4.52
N ASP A 125 14.49 4.34 -5.31
CA ASP A 125 13.12 4.62 -4.88
C ASP A 125 12.70 3.76 -3.66
N CYS A 126 13.13 2.49 -3.62
CA CYS A 126 12.91 1.61 -2.47
C CYS A 126 13.63 2.12 -1.22
N GLU A 127 14.89 2.52 -1.33
CA GLU A 127 15.69 3.08 -0.22
C GLU A 127 15.10 4.37 0.33
N GLU A 128 14.57 5.22 -0.55
CA GLU A 128 13.88 6.46 -0.16
C GLU A 128 12.63 6.15 0.67
N LEU A 129 11.74 5.29 0.16
CA LEU A 129 10.52 4.88 0.85
C LEU A 129 10.82 4.14 2.16
N TYR A 130 11.86 3.31 2.17
CA TYR A 130 12.34 2.66 3.38
C TYR A 130 12.75 3.69 4.45
N SER A 131 13.52 4.70 4.04
CA SER A 131 13.98 5.76 4.93
C SER A 131 12.79 6.55 5.49
N GLN A 132 11.86 6.97 4.65
CA GLN A 132 10.64 7.67 5.07
C GLN A 132 9.81 6.86 6.08
N ALA A 133 9.70 5.54 5.90
CA ALA A 133 8.97 4.67 6.81
C ALA A 133 9.66 4.51 8.19
N HIS A 134 10.97 4.77 8.27
CA HIS A 134 11.79 4.61 9.47
C HIS A 134 12.31 5.92 10.06
N GLU A 135 12.03 7.06 9.41
CA GLU A 135 12.23 8.36 10.02
C GLU A 135 11.42 8.39 11.33
N THR A 136 12.13 8.60 12.44
CA THR A 136 11.50 8.76 13.75
C THR A 136 10.36 9.76 13.62
N PRO A 137 9.15 9.44 14.12
CA PRO A 137 8.03 10.37 14.07
C PRO A 137 8.51 11.74 14.51
N PRO A 138 8.14 12.83 13.80
CA PRO A 138 8.59 14.16 14.16
C PRO A 138 8.36 14.32 15.66
N GLU A 139 9.42 14.65 16.40
CA GLU A 139 9.31 14.93 17.83
C GLU A 139 8.10 15.84 17.98
N VAL A 140 7.06 15.33 18.64
CA VAL A 140 5.85 16.11 18.88
C VAL A 140 6.34 17.21 19.80
N GLU A 141 6.67 18.37 19.23
CA GLU A 141 7.13 19.53 20.00
C GLU A 141 6.12 19.69 21.11
N ASP A 142 6.60 19.53 22.34
CA ASP A 142 5.81 19.50 23.54
C ASP A 142 4.95 20.76 23.54
N ILE A 143 3.68 20.61 23.13
CA ILE A 143 2.69 21.68 23.14
C ILE A 143 2.32 21.80 24.62
N SER A 144 3.27 22.32 25.39
CA SER A 144 3.11 22.75 26.77
C SER A 144 2.04 23.81 26.73
N THR A 145 0.80 23.36 26.85
CA THR A 145 -0.40 24.15 26.98
C THR A 145 -0.17 25.15 28.09
N LYS A 146 0.10 26.38 27.70
CA LYS A 146 -0.11 27.55 28.53
C LYS A 146 -1.62 27.58 28.81
N GLU A 147 -2.03 26.96 29.91
CA GLU A 147 -3.32 27.26 30.53
C GLU A 147 -3.27 28.73 30.93
N GLU A 148 -3.79 29.59 30.06
CA GLU A 148 -4.11 30.97 30.40
C GLU A 148 -5.34 30.92 31.31
N VAL A 149 -5.08 30.92 32.62
CA VAL A 149 -6.10 31.06 33.65
C VAL A 149 -6.71 32.46 33.50
N ILE A 150 -7.88 32.54 32.85
CA ILE A 150 -8.70 33.74 32.81
C ILE A 150 -9.39 33.84 34.18
N PHE A 151 -9.02 34.86 34.97
CA PHE A 151 -9.65 35.25 36.23
C PHE A 151 -10.83 36.20 36.02
#